data_AF-A0A2G6E4L8-F1
#
_entry.id   AF-A0A2G6E4L8-F1
#
_cell.length_a   1.000
_cell.length_b   1.000
_cell.length_c   1.000
_cell.angle_alpha   90.00
_cell.angle_beta   90.00
_cell.angle_gamma   90.00
#
_symmetry.space_group_name_H-M   'P 1'
#
loop_
_entity.id
_entity.type
_entity.pdbx_description
1 polymer ?
#
loop_
_entity_poly.entity_id
_entity_poly.type
_entity_poly.pdbx_seq_one_letter_code
_entity_poly.pdbx_strand_id
1 'polypeptide(L)'
;MKQSFLTILLAVSACLCGNIRVYANVGGHILQQQVYLNVPSYRLSLYTQYTDKRWEQMTIPVAVGAGRTRKSQTPTGTGELYAKASGVTFQYGPQNPPDLVGKTITHSNTFDKQTLKPARIKMPDDMKSVFMQLTSDIDARFYKRYVLHETTDWYTVGTPASNGCIRIDREDMQRFYSAIAPSVSSGTFDTAVPITIDYDVAEYDQEQRMVVLHADIYSRHIDYVQAILSDLQRAGLDTRLMNMPALIGVVRQAEEQFSYAMRTIGNRLKKAPFDRFISDLEKQQLHFTFFLTFSY
;
A
#
# COMPACT_ATOMS: atom_id res chain seq x y z
N MET A 1 40.07 19.59 4.02
CA MET A 1 38.83 18.81 3.95
C MET A 1 37.85 19.42 4.94
N LYS A 2 36.73 19.97 4.49
CA LYS A 2 35.67 20.45 5.38
C LYS A 2 34.82 19.25 5.81
N GLN A 3 34.76 18.97 7.10
CA GLN A 3 33.87 17.96 7.66
C GLN A 3 32.46 18.56 7.70
N SER A 4 31.51 17.88 7.04
CA SER A 4 30.11 18.29 7.02
C SER A 4 29.36 17.54 8.12
N PHE A 5 28.52 18.22 8.90
CA PHE A 5 27.69 17.64 9.96
C PHE A 5 26.25 17.46 9.47
N LEU A 6 25.64 16.29 9.73
CA LEU A 6 24.24 16.05 9.40
C LEU A 6 23.35 16.30 10.63
N THR A 7 22.51 17.32 10.57
CA THR A 7 21.55 17.68 11.62
C THR A 7 20.14 17.20 11.24
N ILE A 8 19.33 16.75 12.20
CA ILE A 8 17.94 16.34 11.96
C ILE A 8 17.02 17.40 12.53
N LEU A 9 16.08 17.92 11.74
CA LEU A 9 15.08 18.89 12.18
C LEU A 9 13.71 18.20 12.28
N LEU A 10 13.11 18.20 13.47
CA LEU A 10 11.77 17.69 13.69
C LEU A 10 10.74 18.75 13.26
N ALA A 11 10.12 18.53 12.10
CA ALA A 11 8.92 19.25 11.69
C ALA A 11 7.79 18.23 11.49
N VAL A 12 6.84 18.20 12.43
CA VAL A 12 5.60 17.41 12.29
C VAL A 12 4.68 18.19 11.36
N SER A 13 4.69 17.86 10.07
CA SER A 13 3.82 18.46 9.07
C SER A 13 2.79 17.44 8.61
N ALA A 14 1.50 17.77 8.76
CA ALA A 14 0.41 17.03 8.16
C ALA A 14 0.47 17.21 6.63
N CYS A 15 1.16 16.32 5.93
CA CYS A 15 1.24 16.35 4.47
C CYS A 15 -0.05 15.79 3.86
N LEU A 16 -0.92 16.71 3.44
CA LEU A 16 -1.96 16.46 2.45
C LEU A 16 -1.29 16.22 1.08
N CYS A 17 -1.00 14.96 0.75
CA CYS A 17 -0.53 14.58 -0.58
C CYS A 17 -1.70 14.55 -1.57
N GLY A 18 -2.20 15.73 -1.94
CA GLY A 18 -3.10 15.93 -3.07
C GLY A 18 -2.32 16.51 -4.24
N ASN A 19 -1.78 15.66 -5.12
CA ASN A 19 -1.37 16.07 -6.46
C ASN A 19 -1.74 14.96 -7.45
N ILE A 20 -3.02 14.90 -7.78
CA ILE A 20 -3.53 14.08 -8.88
C ILE A 20 -3.26 14.87 -10.17
N ARG A 21 -2.16 14.54 -10.86
CA ARG A 21 -2.03 14.90 -12.28
C ARG A 21 -2.70 13.80 -13.10
N VAL A 22 -3.91 14.07 -13.58
CA VAL A 22 -4.54 13.27 -14.63
C VAL A 22 -3.92 13.70 -15.96
N TYR A 23 -2.97 12.91 -16.49
CA TYR A 23 -2.60 13.03 -17.89
C TYR A 23 -3.46 12.06 -18.69
N ALA A 24 -4.31 12.65 -19.54
CA ALA A 24 -5.09 11.94 -20.53
C ALA A 24 -4.16 11.27 -21.55
N ASN A 25 -4.62 10.12 -22.04
CA ASN A 25 -4.07 9.33 -23.15
C ASN A 25 -3.45 10.19 -24.26
N VAL A 26 -2.13 10.19 -24.38
CA VAL A 26 -1.43 10.67 -25.58
C VAL A 26 -0.66 9.49 -26.17
N GLY A 27 -1.30 8.80 -27.12
CA GLY A 27 -0.75 8.22 -28.35
C GLY A 27 0.55 7.39 -28.36
N GLY A 28 1.17 7.08 -27.22
CA GLY A 28 2.41 6.31 -27.16
C GLY A 28 2.12 4.82 -27.06
N HIS A 29 2.74 4.00 -27.91
CA HIS A 29 2.76 2.56 -27.68
C HIS A 29 3.53 2.27 -26.39
N ILE A 30 2.95 1.45 -25.52
CA ILE A 30 3.58 1.01 -24.26
C ILE A 30 4.72 0.05 -24.61
N LEU A 31 5.92 0.34 -24.13
CA LEU A 31 7.09 -0.52 -24.26
C LEU A 31 7.09 -1.59 -23.15
N GLN A 32 6.86 -1.17 -21.90
CA GLN A 32 6.78 -2.09 -20.77
C GLN A 32 5.99 -1.47 -19.61
N GLN A 33 5.50 -2.34 -18.73
CA GLN A 33 4.88 -1.97 -17.46
C GLN A 33 5.48 -2.77 -16.32
N GLN A 34 5.52 -2.19 -15.13
CA GLN A 34 5.92 -2.86 -13.89
C GLN A 34 5.07 -2.35 -12.73
N VAL A 35 4.74 -3.23 -11.79
CA VAL A 35 3.96 -2.90 -10.61
C VAL A 35 4.81 -3.07 -9.36
N TYR A 36 4.68 -2.12 -8.44
CA TYR A 36 5.36 -2.14 -7.16
C TYR A 36 4.36 -1.91 -6.04
N LEU A 37 4.40 -2.73 -4.99
CA LEU A 37 3.63 -2.53 -3.77
C LEU A 37 4.59 -2.48 -2.59
N ASN A 38 4.63 -1.36 -1.88
CA ASN A 38 5.21 -1.35 -0.54
C ASN A 38 4.09 -1.55 0.50
N VAL A 39 4.13 -2.70 1.18
CA VAL A 39 3.06 -3.17 2.06
C VAL A 39 2.80 -2.20 3.23
N PRO A 40 3.80 -1.83 4.07
CA PRO A 40 3.59 -0.92 5.18
C PRO A 40 3.30 0.53 4.76
N SER A 41 3.65 0.96 3.54
CA SER A 41 3.25 2.29 3.03
C SER A 41 1.84 2.32 2.44
N TYR A 42 1.22 1.16 2.18
CA TYR A 42 -0.10 1.02 1.57
C TYR A 42 -0.20 1.64 0.16
N ARG A 43 0.91 1.68 -0.57
CA ARG A 43 0.98 2.28 -1.91
C ARG A 43 1.28 1.24 -2.97
N LEU A 44 0.37 1.13 -3.93
CA LEU A 44 0.58 0.39 -5.16
C LEU A 44 0.93 1.38 -6.28
N SER A 45 2.05 1.17 -6.95
CA SER A 45 2.50 1.97 -8.08
C SER A 45 2.56 1.15 -9.35
N LEU A 46 1.97 1.65 -10.43
CA LEU A 46 2.16 1.18 -11.80
C LEU A 46 3.11 2.14 -12.50
N TYR A 47 4.25 1.64 -12.95
CA TYR A 47 5.15 2.37 -13.82
C TYR A 47 4.95 1.91 -15.25
N THR A 48 4.77 2.85 -16.16
CA THR A 48 4.60 2.59 -17.59
C THR A 48 5.71 3.30 -18.34
N GLN A 49 6.49 2.54 -19.12
CA GLN A 49 7.44 3.10 -20.05
C GLN A 49 6.84 3.07 -21.45
N TYR A 50 6.86 4.22 -22.12
CA TYR A 50 6.42 4.36 -23.49
C TYR A 50 7.59 4.17 -24.46
N THR A 51 7.26 3.90 -25.72
CA THR A 51 8.22 3.72 -26.82
C THR A 51 9.09 4.96 -27.08
N ASP A 52 8.62 6.16 -26.70
CA ASP A 52 9.37 7.42 -26.71
C ASP A 52 10.34 7.56 -25.50
N LYS A 53 10.49 6.50 -24.70
CA LYS A 53 11.29 6.41 -23.46
C LYS A 53 10.76 7.22 -22.28
N ARG A 54 9.59 7.85 -22.40
CA ARG A 54 8.94 8.56 -21.29
C ARG A 54 8.46 7.55 -20.26
N TRP A 55 8.60 7.91 -18.99
CA TRP A 55 8.05 7.16 -17.86
C TRP A 55 6.85 7.92 -17.28
N GLU A 56 5.77 7.18 -17.04
CA GLU A 56 4.64 7.63 -16.22
C GLU A 56 4.48 6.73 -15.01
N GLN A 57 4.03 7.32 -13.90
CA GLN A 57 3.74 6.61 -12.66
C GLN A 57 2.31 6.91 -12.22
N MET A 58 1.54 5.86 -11.95
CA MET A 58 0.27 5.95 -11.24
C MET A 58 0.46 5.32 -9.87
N THR A 59 0.16 6.05 -8.80
CA THR A 59 0.15 5.50 -7.44
C THR A 59 -1.25 5.59 -6.84
N ILE A 60 -1.71 4.49 -6.26
CA ILE A 60 -3.00 4.40 -5.59
C ILE A 60 -2.86 3.79 -4.19
N PRO A 61 -3.67 4.26 -3.22
CA PRO A 61 -3.70 3.68 -1.89
C PRO A 61 -4.40 2.32 -1.91
N VAL A 62 -3.95 1.41 -1.05
CA VAL A 62 -4.52 0.05 -0.95
C VAL A 62 -4.76 -0.36 0.50
N ALA A 63 -5.63 -1.34 0.73
CA ALA A 63 -5.63 -2.12 1.97
C ALA A 63 -4.89 -3.43 1.73
N VAL A 64 -4.11 -3.86 2.72
CA VAL A 64 -3.32 -5.11 2.65
C VAL A 64 -3.84 -6.11 3.68
N GLY A 65 -3.27 -7.31 3.68
CA GLY A 65 -3.54 -8.36 4.63
C GLY A 65 -3.38 -7.87 6.06
N ALA A 66 -4.33 -8.19 6.93
CA ALA A 66 -4.18 -8.07 8.37
C ALA A 66 -3.18 -9.11 8.83
N GLY A 67 -2.33 -8.86 9.84
CA GLY A 67 -1.59 -10.01 10.36
C GLY A 67 -0.53 -9.80 11.39
N ARG A 68 -0.88 -10.25 12.60
CA ARG A 68 0.05 -10.93 13.53
C ARG A 68 0.44 -12.35 13.08
N THR A 69 -0.24 -12.93 12.07
CA THR A 69 0.04 -14.30 11.59
C THR A 69 0.26 -14.33 10.09
N ARG A 70 1.20 -15.17 9.64
CA ARG A 70 1.60 -15.30 8.23
C ARG A 70 0.43 -15.61 7.26
N LYS A 71 -0.60 -16.33 7.71
CA LYS A 71 -1.72 -16.78 6.85
C LYS A 71 -2.52 -15.61 6.27
N SER A 72 -2.67 -14.54 7.01
CA SER A 72 -3.51 -13.39 6.66
C SER A 72 -2.71 -12.20 6.12
N GLN A 73 -1.38 -12.21 6.24
CA GLN A 73 -0.49 -11.20 5.68
C GLN A 73 -0.55 -11.24 4.15
N THR A 74 -0.43 -10.06 3.53
CA THR A 74 -0.11 -9.98 2.10
C THR A 74 1.30 -10.51 1.92
N PRO A 75 1.51 -11.49 1.03
CA PRO A 75 2.85 -12.01 0.79
C PRO A 75 3.73 -10.96 0.13
N THR A 76 4.98 -10.91 0.55
CA THR A 76 6.06 -10.13 -0.07
C THR A 76 6.88 -11.03 -0.99
N GLY A 77 7.54 -10.47 -1.99
CA GLY A 77 8.31 -11.18 -3.00
C GLY A 77 8.04 -10.69 -4.42
N THR A 78 8.42 -11.50 -5.41
CA THR A 78 8.34 -11.15 -6.83
C THR A 78 7.39 -12.08 -7.59
N GLY A 79 6.76 -11.55 -8.62
CA GLY A 79 5.80 -12.31 -9.43
C GLY A 79 5.31 -11.53 -10.64
N GLU A 80 4.11 -11.87 -11.09
CA GLU A 80 3.48 -11.22 -12.23
C GLU A 80 1.96 -11.15 -12.11
N LEU A 81 1.41 -10.11 -12.71
CA LEU A 81 0.00 -9.94 -12.99
C LEU A 81 -0.27 -10.51 -14.38
N TYR A 82 -1.20 -11.46 -14.48
CA TYR A 82 -1.35 -12.27 -15.69
C TYR A 82 -2.74 -12.21 -16.32
N ALA A 83 -3.74 -11.73 -15.58
CA ALA A 83 -5.10 -11.60 -16.08
C ALA A 83 -5.87 -10.53 -15.32
N LYS A 84 -6.95 -10.04 -15.92
CA LYS A 84 -7.92 -9.18 -15.24
C LYS A 84 -9.35 -9.56 -15.58
N ALA A 85 -10.28 -9.34 -14.67
CA ALA A 85 -11.69 -9.65 -14.88
C ALA A 85 -12.60 -8.56 -14.32
N SER A 86 -13.77 -8.45 -14.95
CA SER A 86 -14.88 -7.62 -14.50
C SER A 86 -16.09 -8.46 -14.12
N GLY A 87 -16.93 -7.94 -13.23
CA GLY A 87 -18.08 -8.65 -12.70
C GLY A 87 -17.69 -9.78 -11.74
N VAL A 88 -16.56 -9.61 -11.05
CA VAL A 88 -16.15 -10.57 -10.03
C VAL A 88 -17.09 -10.51 -8.84
N THR A 89 -17.40 -11.67 -8.27
CA THR A 89 -18.23 -11.77 -7.06
C THR A 89 -17.41 -12.29 -5.90
N PHE A 90 -17.80 -11.90 -4.69
CA PHE A 90 -17.17 -12.35 -3.45
C PHE A 90 -18.08 -13.33 -2.75
N GLN A 91 -17.52 -14.38 -2.17
CA GLN A 91 -18.28 -15.36 -1.40
C GLN A 91 -17.86 -15.31 0.07
N TYR A 92 -18.79 -15.65 0.98
CA TYR A 92 -18.44 -15.80 2.38
C TYR A 92 -17.45 -16.95 2.57
N GLY A 93 -16.31 -16.65 3.17
CA GLY A 93 -15.33 -17.67 3.54
C GLY A 93 -15.69 -18.44 4.81
N PRO A 94 -14.90 -19.46 5.17
CA PRO A 94 -15.16 -20.38 6.30
C PRO A 94 -15.26 -19.73 7.69
N GLN A 95 -14.86 -18.47 7.83
CA GLN A 95 -14.96 -17.70 9.07
C GLN A 95 -16.38 -17.19 9.39
N ASN A 96 -17.33 -17.37 8.48
CA ASN A 96 -18.72 -16.93 8.64
C ASN A 96 -19.61 -18.10 9.10
N PRO A 97 -20.84 -17.83 9.58
CA PRO A 97 -21.83 -18.85 9.86
C PRO A 97 -21.93 -19.90 8.73
N PRO A 98 -21.99 -21.21 9.04
CA PRO A 98 -21.92 -22.27 8.03
C PRO A 98 -22.95 -22.16 6.91
N ASP A 99 -24.13 -21.61 7.21
CA ASP A 99 -25.21 -21.36 6.26
C ASP A 99 -24.90 -20.24 5.26
N LEU A 100 -23.90 -19.39 5.53
CA LEU A 100 -23.45 -18.34 4.64
C LEU A 100 -22.27 -18.77 3.76
N VAL A 101 -21.45 -19.72 4.19
CA VAL A 101 -20.22 -20.12 3.49
C VAL A 101 -20.50 -20.50 2.04
N GLY A 102 -19.73 -19.93 1.11
CA GLY A 102 -19.90 -20.13 -0.34
C GLY A 102 -21.04 -19.31 -0.98
N LYS A 103 -21.93 -18.69 -0.19
CA LYS A 103 -22.94 -17.77 -0.74
C LYS A 103 -22.28 -16.47 -1.20
N THR A 104 -22.77 -15.94 -2.30
CA THR A 104 -22.35 -14.65 -2.83
C THR A 104 -22.74 -13.52 -1.88
N ILE A 105 -21.78 -12.66 -1.59
CA ILE A 105 -21.98 -11.40 -0.88
C ILE A 105 -22.62 -10.43 -1.86
N THR A 106 -23.87 -10.07 -1.61
CA THR A 106 -24.64 -9.15 -2.47
C THR A 106 -24.67 -7.72 -1.94
N HIS A 107 -24.32 -7.51 -0.67
CA HIS A 107 -24.30 -6.21 -0.02
C HIS A 107 -23.12 -6.12 0.94
N SER A 108 -22.51 -4.94 1.06
CA SER A 108 -21.58 -4.62 2.15
C SER A 108 -22.23 -3.66 3.14
N ASN A 109 -21.90 -3.84 4.42
CA ASN A 109 -22.22 -2.90 5.48
C ASN A 109 -20.96 -2.05 5.71
N THR A 110 -21.03 -0.79 5.26
CA THR A 110 -19.90 0.13 5.16
C THR A 110 -20.34 1.54 5.56
N PHE A 111 -19.60 2.55 5.13
CA PHE A 111 -19.92 3.96 5.30
C PHE A 111 -20.05 4.61 3.93
N ASP A 112 -20.98 5.55 3.81
CA ASP A 112 -21.05 6.40 2.63
C ASP A 112 -19.83 7.35 2.58
N LYS A 113 -19.19 7.49 1.41
CA LYS A 113 -17.97 8.29 1.26
C LYS A 113 -18.17 9.78 1.54
N GLN A 114 -19.33 10.32 1.21
CA GLN A 114 -19.60 11.76 1.28
C GLN A 114 -20.06 12.17 2.68
N THR A 115 -20.94 11.38 3.27
CA THR A 115 -21.59 11.69 4.56
C THR A 115 -20.90 11.04 5.75
N LEU A 116 -20.03 10.04 5.52
CA LEU A 116 -19.37 9.23 6.54
C LEU A 116 -20.34 8.48 7.47
N LYS A 117 -21.61 8.35 7.07
CA LYS A 117 -22.63 7.64 7.85
C LYS A 117 -22.68 6.16 7.47
N PRO A 118 -23.05 5.27 8.41
CA PRO A 118 -23.31 3.86 8.11
C PRO A 118 -24.28 3.69 6.94
N ALA A 119 -23.91 2.86 5.98
CA ALA A 119 -24.69 2.57 4.79
C ALA A 119 -24.57 1.10 4.39
N ARG A 120 -25.69 0.51 3.97
CA ARG A 120 -25.71 -0.79 3.32
C ARG A 120 -25.67 -0.58 1.81
N ILE A 121 -24.56 -0.97 1.18
CA ILE A 121 -24.33 -0.75 -0.25
C ILE A 121 -24.48 -2.08 -0.99
N LYS A 122 -25.30 -2.12 -2.05
CA LYS A 122 -25.35 -3.27 -2.96
C LYS A 122 -23.98 -3.41 -3.63
N MET A 123 -23.43 -4.62 -3.64
CA MET A 123 -22.19 -4.89 -4.37
C MET A 123 -22.41 -4.59 -5.87
N PRO A 124 -21.55 -3.79 -6.51
CA PRO A 124 -21.67 -3.52 -7.94
C PRO A 124 -21.53 -4.80 -8.77
N ASP A 125 -22.29 -4.90 -9.85
CA ASP A 125 -22.29 -6.09 -10.71
C ASP A 125 -21.06 -6.12 -11.66
N ASP A 126 -20.25 -5.07 -11.68
CA ASP A 126 -19.11 -4.86 -12.58
C ASP A 126 -17.74 -4.79 -11.87
N MET A 127 -17.67 -5.23 -10.61
CA MET A 127 -16.46 -5.15 -9.80
C MET A 127 -15.24 -5.72 -10.50
N LYS A 128 -14.08 -5.06 -10.31
CA LYS A 128 -12.84 -5.38 -11.01
C LYS A 128 -11.85 -6.16 -10.14
N SER A 129 -11.09 -7.04 -10.78
CA SER A 129 -9.97 -7.76 -10.17
C SER A 129 -8.83 -7.94 -11.17
N VAL A 130 -7.60 -7.93 -10.68
CA VAL A 130 -6.39 -8.30 -11.41
C VAL A 130 -5.74 -9.47 -10.66
N PHE A 131 -5.55 -10.56 -11.38
CA PHE A 131 -5.00 -11.80 -10.85
C PHE A 131 -3.47 -11.77 -10.89
N MET A 132 -2.88 -12.32 -9.84
CA MET A 132 -1.43 -12.38 -9.71
C MET A 132 -0.95 -13.77 -9.34
N GLN A 133 0.29 -14.05 -9.73
CA GLN A 133 1.05 -15.18 -9.24
C GLN A 133 2.37 -14.67 -8.66
N LEU A 134 2.73 -15.15 -7.47
CA LEU A 134 3.81 -14.57 -6.66
C LEU A 134 4.60 -15.67 -5.96
N THR A 135 5.93 -15.59 -6.00
CA THR A 135 6.81 -16.39 -5.13
C THR A 135 7.20 -15.56 -3.93
N SER A 136 6.89 -16.02 -2.72
CA SER A 136 7.15 -15.23 -1.54
C SER A 136 8.61 -15.29 -1.08
N ASP A 137 9.17 -14.14 -0.71
CA ASP A 137 10.52 -14.01 -0.16
C ASP A 137 10.68 -14.59 1.26
N ILE A 138 9.59 -14.63 2.05
CA ILE A 138 9.64 -15.13 3.43
C ILE A 138 9.69 -16.66 3.51
N ASP A 139 8.90 -17.36 2.69
CA ASP A 139 8.70 -18.81 2.80
C ASP A 139 8.96 -19.58 1.50
N ALA A 140 9.44 -18.90 0.45
CA ALA A 140 9.72 -19.45 -0.87
C ALA A 140 8.51 -20.16 -1.53
N ARG A 141 7.28 -19.95 -1.02
CA ARG A 141 6.08 -20.59 -1.58
C ARG A 141 5.52 -19.79 -2.74
N PHE A 142 5.02 -20.53 -3.71
CA PHE A 142 4.29 -19.97 -4.84
C PHE A 142 2.80 -19.83 -4.54
N TYR A 143 2.25 -18.64 -4.80
CA TYR A 143 0.86 -18.29 -4.53
C TYR A 143 0.15 -17.82 -5.80
N LYS A 144 -1.03 -18.40 -6.08
CA LYS A 144 -1.99 -17.93 -7.09
C LYS A 144 -3.32 -17.44 -6.51
N ARG A 145 -3.48 -17.54 -5.18
CA ARG A 145 -4.76 -17.32 -4.50
C ARG A 145 -5.04 -15.85 -4.15
N TYR A 146 -4.02 -15.01 -4.20
CA TYR A 146 -4.12 -13.60 -3.83
C TYR A 146 -4.34 -12.78 -5.10
N VAL A 147 -5.13 -11.70 -4.97
CA VAL A 147 -5.50 -10.85 -6.11
C VAL A 147 -5.51 -9.38 -5.68
N LEU A 148 -5.39 -8.47 -6.65
CA LEU A 148 -5.67 -7.05 -6.49
C LEU A 148 -7.13 -6.86 -6.88
N HIS A 149 -7.98 -6.39 -5.98
CA HIS A 149 -9.40 -6.31 -6.25
C HIS A 149 -10.07 -5.08 -5.66
N GLU A 150 -11.16 -4.70 -6.30
CA GLU A 150 -12.03 -3.63 -5.85
C GLU A 150 -12.65 -3.92 -4.47
N THR A 151 -12.89 -2.87 -3.68
CA THR A 151 -13.68 -2.94 -2.44
C THR A 151 -14.69 -1.81 -2.33
N THR A 152 -15.85 -2.11 -1.75
CA THR A 152 -16.87 -1.14 -1.32
C THR A 152 -16.63 -0.65 0.13
N ASP A 153 -15.71 -1.28 0.87
CA ASP A 153 -15.33 -0.91 2.22
C ASP A 153 -14.15 0.09 2.20
N TRP A 154 -14.35 1.21 1.49
CA TRP A 154 -13.30 2.19 1.15
C TRP A 154 -12.53 2.73 2.36
N TYR A 155 -13.18 2.89 3.52
CA TYR A 155 -12.52 3.39 4.73
C TYR A 155 -11.43 2.44 5.27
N THR A 156 -11.38 1.19 4.79
CA THR A 156 -10.32 0.22 5.13
C THR A 156 -9.08 0.39 4.26
N VAL A 157 -9.14 1.13 3.15
CA VAL A 157 -7.98 1.47 2.33
C VAL A 157 -7.00 2.31 3.17
N GLY A 158 -5.71 1.98 3.10
CA GLY A 158 -4.67 2.52 3.99
C GLY A 158 -4.54 1.79 5.33
N THR A 159 -5.09 0.57 5.46
CA THR A 159 -5.05 -0.22 6.70
C THR A 159 -4.81 -1.71 6.44
N PRO A 160 -4.37 -2.49 7.45
CA PRO A 160 -4.16 -3.94 7.32
C PRO A 160 -5.48 -4.67 7.62
N ALA A 161 -6.39 -4.72 6.65
CA ALA A 161 -7.79 -5.12 6.84
C ALA A 161 -8.25 -6.34 6.01
N SER A 162 -7.39 -6.90 5.16
CA SER A 162 -7.73 -8.03 4.28
C SER A 162 -7.23 -9.38 4.85
N ASN A 163 -7.52 -10.48 4.15
CA ASN A 163 -6.94 -11.80 4.43
C ASN A 163 -5.81 -12.16 3.43
N GLY A 164 -5.01 -11.16 3.06
CA GLY A 164 -3.80 -11.29 2.25
C GLY A 164 -3.93 -10.77 0.82
N CYS A 165 -5.16 -10.64 0.29
CA CYS A 165 -5.41 -9.92 -0.96
C CYS A 165 -5.15 -8.41 -0.82
N ILE A 166 -5.02 -7.72 -1.93
CA ILE A 166 -4.85 -6.26 -1.95
C ILE A 166 -6.18 -5.64 -2.35
N ARG A 167 -6.75 -4.82 -1.48
CA ARG A 167 -8.03 -4.15 -1.71
C ARG A 167 -7.79 -2.73 -2.20
N ILE A 168 -8.51 -2.33 -3.23
CA ILE A 168 -8.37 -1.03 -3.85
C ILE A 168 -9.75 -0.38 -3.87
N ASP A 169 -9.82 0.89 -3.51
CA ASP A 169 -11.07 1.64 -3.64
C ASP A 169 -11.60 1.58 -5.08
N ARG A 170 -12.93 1.63 -5.24
CA ARG A 170 -13.58 1.52 -6.56
C ARG A 170 -13.02 2.49 -7.59
N GLU A 171 -12.89 3.78 -7.27
CA GLU A 171 -12.46 4.77 -8.25
C GLU A 171 -11.02 4.52 -8.71
N ASP A 172 -10.14 4.20 -7.77
CA ASP A 172 -8.75 3.88 -8.04
C ASP A 172 -8.57 2.54 -8.76
N MET A 173 -9.38 1.54 -8.43
CA MET A 173 -9.36 0.24 -9.12
C MET A 173 -9.76 0.39 -10.58
N GLN A 174 -10.76 1.20 -10.91
CA GLN A 174 -11.17 1.43 -12.30
C GLN A 174 -10.06 2.13 -13.10
N ARG A 175 -9.37 3.11 -12.48
CA ARG A 175 -8.20 3.78 -13.08
C ARG A 175 -7.07 2.80 -13.32
N PHE A 176 -6.71 2.00 -12.32
CA PHE A 176 -5.66 0.98 -12.42
C PHE A 176 -6.00 -0.07 -13.48
N TYR A 177 -7.22 -0.61 -13.46
CA TYR A 177 -7.70 -1.63 -14.39
C TYR A 177 -7.65 -1.17 -15.86
N SER A 178 -7.91 0.11 -16.09
CA SER A 178 -7.83 0.73 -17.42
C SER A 178 -6.40 0.98 -17.87
N ALA A 179 -5.50 1.29 -16.93
CA ALA A 179 -4.09 1.59 -17.23
C ALA A 179 -3.21 0.35 -17.40
N ILE A 180 -3.49 -0.74 -16.68
CA ILE A 180 -2.70 -1.98 -16.78
C ILE A 180 -3.15 -2.82 -17.98
N ALA A 181 -2.20 -3.22 -18.83
CA ALA A 181 -2.44 -3.98 -20.06
C ALA A 181 -3.66 -3.44 -20.82
N PRO A 182 -3.64 -2.17 -21.29
CA PRO A 182 -4.82 -1.48 -21.80
C PRO A 182 -5.38 -2.09 -23.09
N SER A 183 -4.61 -2.91 -23.81
CA SER A 183 -5.08 -3.70 -24.95
C SER A 183 -6.06 -4.81 -24.57
N VAL A 184 -6.10 -5.21 -23.30
CA VAL A 184 -6.99 -6.25 -22.77
C VAL A 184 -8.14 -5.58 -22.03
N SER A 185 -9.39 -5.93 -22.33
CA SER A 185 -10.56 -5.43 -21.57
C SER A 185 -10.94 -6.36 -20.41
N SER A 186 -10.80 -7.67 -20.61
CA SER A 186 -10.95 -8.75 -19.62
C SER A 186 -10.28 -10.00 -20.18
N GLY A 187 -9.74 -10.86 -19.32
CA GLY A 187 -9.01 -12.08 -19.69
C GLY A 187 -7.52 -12.01 -19.37
N THR A 188 -6.78 -12.95 -19.96
CA THR A 188 -5.33 -13.10 -19.80
C THR A 188 -4.58 -12.01 -20.56
N PHE A 189 -3.44 -11.57 -20.02
CA PHE A 189 -2.55 -10.64 -20.70
C PHE A 189 -1.69 -11.36 -21.73
N ASP A 190 -1.47 -10.73 -22.89
CA ASP A 190 -0.53 -11.25 -23.91
C ASP A 190 0.90 -11.28 -23.37
N THR A 191 1.24 -10.32 -22.51
CA THR A 191 2.50 -10.27 -21.76
C THR A 191 2.17 -9.98 -20.30
N ALA A 192 2.62 -10.86 -19.41
CA ALA A 192 2.43 -10.67 -17.98
C ALA A 192 3.16 -9.41 -17.51
N VAL A 193 2.55 -8.67 -16.58
CA VAL A 193 3.13 -7.44 -16.02
C VAL A 193 3.86 -7.80 -14.72
N PRO A 194 5.19 -7.64 -14.62
CA PRO A 194 5.93 -7.94 -13.40
C PRO A 194 5.38 -7.17 -12.20
N ILE A 195 5.31 -7.84 -11.04
CA ILE A 195 4.99 -7.22 -9.76
C ILE A 195 6.06 -7.55 -8.71
N THR A 196 6.49 -6.53 -7.98
CA THR A 196 7.29 -6.67 -6.76
C THR A 196 6.47 -6.18 -5.57
N ILE A 197 6.43 -6.98 -4.51
CA ILE A 197 5.72 -6.65 -3.27
C ILE A 197 6.74 -6.66 -2.13
N ASP A 198 7.09 -5.48 -1.64
CA ASP A 198 8.15 -5.29 -0.65
C ASP A 198 7.59 -4.88 0.71
N TYR A 199 8.47 -4.96 1.71
CA TYR A 199 8.20 -4.58 3.10
C TYR A 199 9.21 -3.55 3.58
N ASP A 200 9.16 -2.37 2.98
CA ASP A 200 10.10 -1.30 3.29
C ASP A 200 9.46 -0.32 4.29
N VAL A 201 9.98 -0.29 5.51
CA VAL A 201 9.46 0.59 6.57
C VAL A 201 10.06 2.00 6.55
N ALA A 202 10.99 2.28 5.65
CA ALA A 202 11.63 3.58 5.50
C ALA A 202 11.76 3.93 4.01
N GLU A 203 11.32 5.13 3.64
CA GLU A 203 11.43 5.68 2.29
C GLU A 203 12.06 7.07 2.35
N TYR A 204 13.14 7.30 1.59
CA TYR A 204 13.80 8.59 1.44
C TYR A 204 13.39 9.29 0.14
N ASP A 205 12.80 10.47 0.29
CA ASP A 205 12.58 11.42 -0.81
C ASP A 205 13.77 12.37 -0.90
N GLN A 206 14.57 12.21 -1.97
CA GLN A 206 15.77 13.01 -2.20
C GLN A 206 15.46 14.48 -2.52
N GLU A 207 14.36 14.76 -3.22
CA GLU A 207 13.99 16.12 -3.61
C GLU A 207 13.62 16.96 -2.38
N GLN A 208 12.85 16.36 -1.48
CA GLN A 208 12.40 17.00 -0.24
C GLN A 208 13.38 16.81 0.91
N ARG A 209 14.40 15.97 0.74
CA ARG A 209 15.32 15.52 1.81
C ARG A 209 14.55 14.99 3.02
N MET A 210 13.53 14.21 2.74
CA MET A 210 12.53 13.78 3.70
C MET A 210 12.61 12.27 3.86
N VAL A 211 12.53 11.79 5.10
CA VAL A 211 12.39 10.37 5.40
C VAL A 211 10.98 10.12 5.90
N VAL A 212 10.30 9.14 5.33
CA VAL A 212 9.02 8.64 5.80
C VAL A 212 9.23 7.26 6.39
N LEU A 213 8.82 7.09 7.63
CA LEU A 213 8.76 5.81 8.32
C LEU A 213 7.34 5.28 8.28
N HIS A 214 7.20 3.96 8.15
CA HIS A 214 5.92 3.27 8.14
C HIS A 214 5.87 2.25 9.26
N ALA A 215 4.71 2.11 9.91
CA ALA A 215 4.53 1.15 10.98
C ALA A 215 4.84 -0.30 10.54
N ASP A 216 5.51 -1.07 11.40
CA ASP A 216 5.74 -2.50 11.26
C ASP A 216 4.45 -3.27 11.59
N ILE A 217 3.50 -3.19 10.67
CA ILE A 217 2.16 -3.76 10.77
C ILE A 217 2.14 -5.30 10.87
N TYR A 218 3.25 -5.96 10.53
CA TYR A 218 3.43 -7.40 10.59
C TYR A 218 4.31 -7.86 11.74
N SER A 219 4.80 -6.92 12.56
CA SER A 219 5.67 -7.20 13.70
C SER A 219 6.88 -8.06 13.29
N ARG A 220 7.53 -7.69 12.19
CA ARG A 220 8.78 -8.30 11.71
C ARG A 220 9.99 -7.94 12.57
N HIS A 221 9.81 -7.13 13.62
CA HIS A 221 10.87 -6.68 14.54
C HIS A 221 11.95 -5.89 13.82
N ILE A 222 11.53 -4.87 13.07
CA ILE A 222 12.43 -4.08 12.25
C ILE A 222 13.32 -3.16 13.10
N ASP A 223 14.61 -3.14 12.79
CA ASP A 223 15.52 -2.08 13.23
C ASP A 223 15.35 -0.86 12.32
N TYR A 224 14.51 0.10 12.74
CA TYR A 224 14.26 1.33 11.97
C TYR A 224 15.51 2.17 11.76
N VAL A 225 16.45 2.18 12.72
CA VAL A 225 17.69 2.94 12.58
C VAL A 225 18.47 2.37 11.40
N GLN A 226 18.65 1.05 11.36
CA GLN A 226 19.36 0.40 10.27
C GLN A 226 18.61 0.52 8.93
N ALA A 227 17.28 0.45 8.92
CA ALA A 227 16.47 0.64 7.72
C ALA A 227 16.69 2.04 7.11
N ILE A 228 16.66 3.09 7.94
CA ILE A 228 16.91 4.48 7.52
C ILE A 228 18.33 4.61 6.96
N LEU A 229 19.34 4.13 7.69
CA LEU A 229 20.74 4.24 7.25
C LEU A 229 20.96 3.54 5.90
N SER A 230 20.36 2.36 5.72
CA SER A 230 20.48 1.58 4.48
C SER A 230 19.80 2.27 3.30
N ASP A 231 18.66 2.92 3.52
CA ASP A 231 17.96 3.67 2.46
C ASP A 231 18.73 4.93 2.05
N LEU A 232 19.25 5.69 3.02
CA LEU A 232 20.07 6.88 2.76
C LEU A 232 21.39 6.53 2.06
N GLN A 233 22.04 5.43 2.45
CA GLN A 233 23.25 4.97 1.77
C GLN A 233 22.98 4.53 0.33
N ARG A 234 21.85 3.86 0.07
CA ARG A 234 21.41 3.53 -1.31
C ARG A 234 21.17 4.79 -2.15
N ALA A 235 20.70 5.87 -1.52
CA ALA A 235 20.56 7.18 -2.15
C ALA A 235 21.90 7.96 -2.29
N GLY A 236 23.04 7.36 -1.91
CA GLY A 236 24.37 7.95 -2.05
C GLY A 236 24.76 8.93 -0.95
N LEU A 237 24.04 8.96 0.18
CA LEU A 237 24.36 9.82 1.32
C LEU A 237 25.38 9.16 2.25
N ASP A 238 26.35 9.94 2.72
CA ASP A 238 27.29 9.49 3.75
C ASP A 238 26.65 9.59 5.13
N THR A 239 26.35 8.43 5.73
CA THR A 239 25.69 8.34 7.03
C THR A 239 26.67 8.26 8.21
N ARG A 240 28.00 8.25 7.97
CA ARG A 240 29.00 8.13 9.05
C ARG A 240 29.00 9.31 10.01
N LEU A 241 28.54 10.47 9.55
CA LEU A 241 28.47 11.72 10.32
C LEU A 241 27.04 12.05 10.77
N MET A 242 26.13 11.07 10.68
CA MET A 242 24.76 11.23 11.15
C MET A 242 24.71 11.38 12.67
N ASN A 243 23.90 12.33 13.14
CA ASN A 243 23.61 12.49 14.56
C ASN A 243 22.75 11.30 15.07
N MET A 244 23.44 10.21 15.46
CA MET A 244 22.79 8.97 15.90
C MET A 244 21.88 9.15 17.12
N PRO A 245 22.25 9.92 18.17
CA PRO A 245 21.34 10.19 19.28
C PRO A 245 20.02 10.86 18.84
N ALA A 246 20.09 11.82 17.90
CA ALA A 246 18.89 12.47 17.36
C ALA A 246 18.05 11.48 16.55
N LEU A 247 18.68 10.66 15.70
CA LEU A 247 17.98 9.63 14.92
C LEU A 247 17.25 8.63 15.82
N ILE A 248 17.92 8.12 16.87
CA ILE A 248 17.31 7.21 17.85
C ILE A 248 16.12 7.88 18.53
N GLY A 249 16.24 9.16 18.89
CA GLY A 249 15.15 9.94 19.47
C GLY A 249 13.94 10.09 18.53
N VAL A 250 14.17 10.23 17.23
CA VAL A 250 13.12 10.26 16.20
C VAL A 250 12.46 8.89 16.04
N VAL A 251 13.26 7.82 15.94
CA VAL A 251 12.75 6.45 15.82
C VAL A 251 11.86 6.09 17.00
N ARG A 252 12.28 6.41 18.24
CA ARG A 252 11.46 6.14 19.43
C ARG A 252 10.10 6.85 19.38
N GLN A 253 10.06 8.11 18.94
CA GLN A 253 8.80 8.85 18.77
C GLN A 253 7.89 8.19 17.71
N ALA A 254 8.48 7.77 16.58
CA ALA A 254 7.75 7.06 15.54
C ALA A 254 7.17 5.74 16.07
N GLU A 255 7.95 4.94 16.78
CA GLU A 255 7.50 3.66 17.37
C GLU A 255 6.37 3.83 18.40
N GLU A 256 6.42 4.87 19.23
CA GLU A 256 5.34 5.22 20.17
C GLU A 256 4.05 5.57 19.41
N GLN A 257 4.15 6.39 18.36
CA GLN A 257 3.02 6.75 17.50
C GLN A 257 2.43 5.52 16.80
N PHE A 258 3.28 4.69 16.19
CA PHE A 258 2.86 3.47 15.50
C PHE A 258 2.18 2.49 16.44
N SER A 259 2.71 2.32 17.65
CA SER A 259 2.11 1.45 18.68
C SER A 259 0.70 1.90 19.05
N TYR A 260 0.50 3.21 19.21
CA TYR A 260 -0.83 3.80 19.44
C TYR A 260 -1.76 3.56 18.24
N ALA A 261 -1.32 3.92 17.02
CA ALA A 261 -2.10 3.83 15.80
C ALA A 261 -2.55 2.39 15.50
N MET A 262 -1.60 1.44 15.53
CA MET A 262 -1.87 0.02 15.31
C MET A 262 -2.87 -0.55 16.32
N ARG A 263 -2.79 -0.14 17.59
CA ARG A 263 -3.75 -0.55 18.62
C ARG A 263 -5.14 0.01 18.33
N THR A 264 -5.24 1.29 17.99
CA THR A 264 -6.51 1.97 17.71
C THR A 264 -7.20 1.37 16.48
N ILE A 265 -6.49 1.29 15.36
CA ILE A 265 -6.98 0.70 14.10
C ILE A 265 -7.31 -0.78 14.29
N GLY A 266 -6.42 -1.55 14.93
CA GLY A 266 -6.65 -2.97 15.19
C GLY A 266 -7.87 -3.24 16.08
N ASN A 267 -8.14 -2.39 17.07
CA ASN A 267 -9.35 -2.48 17.89
C ASN A 267 -10.60 -2.08 17.10
N ARG A 268 -10.49 -1.09 16.21
CA ARG A 268 -11.59 -0.65 15.34
C ARG A 268 -12.00 -1.74 14.36
N LEU A 269 -11.05 -2.39 13.70
CA LEU A 269 -11.28 -3.46 12.73
C LEU A 269 -11.98 -4.71 13.32
N LYS A 270 -11.91 -4.89 14.65
CA LYS A 270 -12.62 -5.96 15.37
C LYS A 270 -14.08 -5.66 15.67
N LYS A 271 -14.52 -4.40 15.54
CA LYS A 271 -15.90 -4.00 15.81
C LYS A 271 -16.84 -4.45 14.70
N ALA A 272 -18.15 -4.38 14.97
CA ALA A 272 -19.18 -4.64 13.98
C ALA A 272 -19.07 -3.67 12.78
N PRO A 273 -19.61 -4.03 11.60
CA PRO A 273 -19.39 -3.26 10.39
C PRO A 273 -19.71 -1.77 10.41
N PHE A 274 -20.72 -1.35 11.19
CA PHE A 274 -21.13 0.06 11.31
C PHE A 274 -20.43 0.82 12.44
N ASP A 275 -19.57 0.15 13.22
CA ASP A 275 -18.82 0.77 14.32
C ASP A 275 -17.31 0.86 14.04
N ARG A 276 -16.89 0.36 12.87
CA ARG A 276 -15.49 0.21 12.48
C ARG A 276 -14.97 1.30 11.54
N PHE A 277 -15.60 2.47 11.46
CA PHE A 277 -15.06 3.61 10.70
C PHE A 277 -13.65 3.96 11.17
N ILE A 278 -12.74 4.17 10.22
CA ILE A 278 -11.35 4.57 10.45
C ILE A 278 -11.13 5.85 9.64
N SER A 279 -10.88 6.95 10.34
CA SER A 279 -10.61 8.25 9.72
C SER A 279 -9.25 8.28 9.05
N ASP A 280 -9.07 9.17 8.07
CA ASP A 280 -7.76 9.33 7.42
C ASP A 280 -6.69 9.85 8.38
N LEU A 281 -7.08 10.65 9.39
CA LEU A 281 -6.18 11.07 10.45
C LEU A 281 -5.64 9.87 11.24
N GLU A 282 -6.49 8.90 11.60
CA GLU A 282 -6.03 7.68 12.27
C GLU A 282 -5.07 6.87 11.39
N LYS A 283 -5.31 6.80 10.07
CA LYS A 283 -4.43 6.10 9.12
C LYS A 283 -3.08 6.79 8.98
N GLN A 284 -3.06 8.13 8.92
CA GLN A 284 -1.83 8.92 8.85
C GLN A 284 -0.89 8.65 10.03
N GLN A 285 -1.42 8.29 11.20
CA GLN A 285 -0.59 7.93 12.37
C GLN A 285 0.21 6.63 12.18
N LEU A 286 -0.05 5.84 11.12
CA LEU A 286 0.79 4.72 10.70
C LEU A 286 2.05 5.16 9.95
N HIS A 287 2.22 6.46 9.73
CA HIS A 287 3.37 7.04 9.04
C HIS A 287 3.98 8.16 9.88
N PHE A 288 5.30 8.26 9.86
CA PHE A 288 6.04 9.29 10.60
C PHE A 288 7.07 9.92 9.67
N THR A 289 7.00 11.23 9.51
CA THR A 289 7.85 11.96 8.58
C THR A 289 8.81 12.87 9.32
N PHE A 290 10.07 12.92 8.88
CA PHE A 290 11.04 13.90 9.36
C PHE A 290 11.97 14.35 8.22
N PHE A 291 12.62 15.51 8.41
CA PHE A 291 13.47 16.11 7.39
C PHE A 291 14.96 16.06 7.80
N LEU A 292 15.81 15.82 6.82
CA LEU A 292 17.25 15.85 6.96
C LEU A 292 17.80 17.24 6.64
N THR A 293 18.66 17.77 7.52
CA THR A 293 19.38 19.02 7.29
C THR A 293 20.88 18.78 7.21
N PHE A 294 21.49 19.18 6.11
CA PHE A 294 22.93 19.01 5.87
C PHE A 294 23.64 20.32 6.23
N SER A 295 24.55 20.27 7.20
CA SER A 295 25.41 21.39 7.59
C SER A 295 26.81 21.15 7.01
N TYR A 296 27.31 22.08 6.20
CA TYR A 296 28.62 21.98 5.53
C TYR A 296 29.69 22.84 6.20
#